data_AF-A0A832F4L4-F1
#
_entry.id   AF-A0A832F4L4-F1
#
_cell.length_a   1.000
_cell.length_b   1.000
_cell.length_c   1.000
_cell.angle_alpha   90.00
_cell.angle_beta   90.00
_cell.angle_gamma   90.00
#
_symmetry.space_group_name_H-M   'P 1'
#
loop_
_entity.id
_entity.type
_entity.pdbx_description
1 polymer ?
#
loop_
_entity_poly.entity_id
_entity_poly.type
_entity_poly.pdbx_seq_one_letter_code
_entity_poly.pdbx_strand_id
1 'polypeptide(L)'
;MTFFLLLVFALLLIYKLYLDIKSFSKFNLSIYLFLAFGFILFEIESRGIEAILYLSLLLLFNLLATNYGSKKGIVFSILLLVALPFSKSGILLAQSGFLGIMPSMLKLIENSENKKENKRLEISRDVVHLIIGIAIISFAALLPDPRQLIVALIIMGFILGSYTIISKGKFSRMLYKFERKNTYFGSGAIWLALGALLAMGFIFSRNFLIAVLAAIFIGDPLATIVGVKFGKHRIFYNREKSVEGSSAYFFAV
;
A
#
# COMPACT_ATOMS: atom_id res chain seq x y z
N MET A 1 21.26 -20.30 -8.24
CA MET A 1 20.13 -19.45 -7.79
C MET A 1 20.36 -18.87 -6.40
N THR A 2 20.62 -19.68 -5.37
CA THR A 2 20.82 -19.22 -3.97
C THR A 2 21.95 -18.19 -3.81
N PHE A 3 23.13 -18.46 -4.40
CA PHE A 3 24.27 -17.53 -4.34
C PHE A 3 23.96 -16.17 -5.00
N PHE A 4 23.23 -16.18 -6.11
CA PHE A 4 22.78 -14.96 -6.78
C PHE A 4 21.80 -14.17 -5.92
N LEU A 5 20.82 -14.84 -5.29
CA LEU A 5 19.87 -14.20 -4.36
C LEU A 5 20.58 -13.61 -3.14
N LEU A 6 21.58 -14.31 -2.59
CA LEU A 6 22.41 -13.80 -1.49
C LEU A 6 23.21 -12.57 -1.90
N LEU A 7 23.79 -12.57 -3.11
CA LEU A 7 24.50 -11.41 -3.65
C LEU A 7 23.56 -10.22 -3.81
N VAL A 8 22.37 -10.42 -4.40
CA VAL A 8 21.35 -9.38 -4.54
C VAL A 8 20.93 -8.83 -3.18
N PHE A 9 20.64 -9.70 -2.21
CA PHE A 9 20.32 -9.32 -0.84
C PHE A 9 21.43 -8.46 -0.22
N ALA A 10 22.69 -8.93 -0.28
CA ALA A 10 23.84 -8.23 0.26
C ALA A 10 24.03 -6.85 -0.38
N LEU A 11 23.88 -6.74 -1.71
CA LEU A 11 23.96 -5.46 -2.42
C LEU A 11 22.86 -4.50 -2.01
N LEU A 12 21.61 -4.97 -1.89
CA LEU A 12 20.48 -4.17 -1.43
C LEU A 12 20.68 -3.69 0.02
N LEU A 13 21.17 -4.58 0.89
CA LEU A 13 21.44 -4.26 2.29
C LEU A 13 22.57 -3.24 2.41
N ILE A 14 23.68 -3.41 1.68
CA ILE A 14 24.79 -2.45 1.66
C ILE A 14 24.33 -1.10 1.13
N TYR A 15 23.55 -1.08 0.04
CA TYR A 15 23.00 0.17 -0.51
C TYR A 15 22.09 0.87 0.50
N LYS A 16 21.26 0.10 1.20
CA LYS A 16 20.39 0.61 2.26
C LYS A 16 21.22 1.22 3.38
N LEU A 17 22.18 0.48 3.95
CA LEU A 17 23.10 0.98 4.98
C LEU A 17 23.84 2.24 4.56
N TYR A 18 24.29 2.33 3.30
CA TYR A 18 24.93 3.53 2.77
C TYR A 18 24.02 4.76 2.79
N LEU A 19 22.75 4.61 2.36
CA LEU A 19 21.77 5.70 2.45
C LEU A 19 21.52 6.12 3.90
N ASP A 20 21.48 5.13 4.78
CA ASP A 20 21.18 5.32 6.19
C ASP A 20 22.28 6.13 6.90
N ILE A 21 23.55 5.81 6.61
CA ILE A 21 24.74 6.53 7.10
C ILE A 21 24.76 7.97 6.56
N LYS A 22 24.54 8.15 5.24
CA LYS A 22 24.64 9.46 4.59
C LYS A 22 23.57 10.45 5.04
N SER A 23 22.39 9.95 5.40
CA SER A 23 21.25 10.81 5.74
C SER A 23 21.26 11.31 7.20
N PHE A 24 22.13 10.80 8.08
CA PHE A 24 22.37 11.17 9.50
C PHE A 24 21.20 11.87 10.23
N SER A 25 19.99 11.38 10.03
CA SER A 25 18.74 11.98 10.49
C SER A 25 17.91 10.85 11.04
N LYS A 26 18.09 10.58 12.34
CA LYS A 26 17.31 9.62 13.15
C LYS A 26 16.83 8.41 12.33
N PHE A 27 17.80 7.56 12.00
CA PHE A 27 17.58 6.41 11.15
C PHE A 27 16.71 5.35 11.88
N ASN A 28 15.67 4.86 11.20
CA ASN A 28 14.58 4.04 11.74
C ASN A 28 15.07 2.74 12.40
N LEU A 29 15.27 2.74 13.73
CA LEU A 29 15.42 1.50 14.52
C LEU A 29 14.23 0.54 14.30
N SER A 30 13.04 1.11 14.01
CA SER A 30 11.83 0.37 13.65
C SER A 30 12.03 -0.53 12.44
N ILE A 31 12.84 -0.15 11.44
CA ILE A 31 13.08 -0.98 10.23
C ILE A 31 13.80 -2.28 10.57
N TYR A 32 14.79 -2.24 11.46
CA TYR A 32 15.51 -3.44 11.88
C TYR A 32 14.61 -4.34 12.73
N LEU A 33 13.69 -3.76 13.50
CA LEU A 33 12.63 -4.52 14.16
C LEU A 33 11.66 -5.15 13.14
N PHE A 34 11.29 -4.45 12.07
CA PHE A 34 10.46 -4.99 10.99
C PHE A 34 11.17 -6.06 10.15
N LEU A 35 12.47 -5.92 9.93
CA LEU A 35 13.33 -6.93 9.31
C LEU A 35 13.45 -8.18 10.19
N ALA A 36 13.69 -7.99 11.49
CA ALA A 36 13.74 -9.08 12.46
C ALA A 36 12.37 -9.77 12.62
N PHE A 37 11.28 -9.00 12.68
CA PHE A 37 9.93 -9.53 12.75
C PHE A 37 9.53 -10.25 11.46
N GLY A 38 9.88 -9.68 10.30
CA GLY A 38 9.69 -10.34 9.01
C GLY A 38 10.46 -11.65 8.93
N PHE A 39 11.69 -11.70 9.45
CA PHE A 39 12.48 -12.93 9.54
C PHE A 39 11.83 -13.97 10.46
N ILE A 40 11.29 -13.55 11.61
CA ILE A 40 10.54 -14.43 12.52
C ILE A 40 9.27 -14.98 11.84
N LEU A 41 8.48 -14.14 11.16
CA LEU A 41 7.31 -14.59 10.39
C LEU A 41 7.71 -15.60 9.30
N PHE A 42 8.82 -15.34 8.62
CA PHE A 42 9.36 -16.24 7.60
C PHE A 42 9.74 -17.61 8.17
N GLU A 43 10.45 -17.67 9.31
CA GLU A 43 10.82 -18.93 9.98
C GLU A 43 9.61 -19.74 10.45
N ILE A 44 8.51 -19.06 10.81
CA ILE A 44 7.24 -19.72 11.16
C ILE A 44 6.61 -20.37 9.92
N GLU A 45 6.69 -19.73 8.75
CA GLU A 45 5.92 -20.11 7.56
C GLU A 45 6.70 -20.99 6.57
N SER A 46 8.05 -20.95 6.57
CA SER A 46 8.84 -21.67 5.57
C SER A 46 10.25 -22.07 6.06
N ARG A 47 10.57 -23.36 5.94
CA ARG A 47 11.90 -23.92 6.19
C ARG A 47 12.71 -23.96 4.89
N GLY A 48 13.45 -22.90 4.52
CA GLY A 48 14.35 -22.98 3.35
C GLY A 48 14.85 -21.67 2.73
N ILE A 49 15.41 -21.80 1.52
CA ILE A 49 16.08 -20.74 0.70
C ILE A 49 15.18 -19.52 0.40
N GLU A 50 13.86 -19.65 0.56
CA GLU A 50 12.86 -18.60 0.35
C GLU A 50 13.08 -17.39 1.28
N ALA A 51 13.85 -17.54 2.36
CA ALA A 51 14.17 -16.50 3.34
C ALA A 51 14.86 -15.31 2.68
N ILE A 52 15.84 -15.63 1.83
CA ILE A 52 16.68 -14.64 1.19
C ILE A 52 15.86 -13.85 0.17
N LEU A 53 14.94 -14.51 -0.54
CA LEU A 53 14.04 -13.85 -1.47
C LEU A 53 13.07 -12.94 -0.71
N TYR A 54 12.47 -13.43 0.36
CA TYR A 54 11.57 -12.64 1.21
C TYR A 54 12.24 -11.39 1.77
N LEU A 55 13.43 -11.53 2.37
CA LEU A 55 14.20 -10.41 2.90
C LEU A 55 14.62 -9.44 1.78
N SER A 56 14.94 -9.96 0.59
CA SER A 56 15.26 -9.13 -0.58
C SER A 56 14.05 -8.31 -1.04
N LEU A 57 12.87 -8.92 -1.10
CA LEU A 57 11.61 -8.25 -1.44
C LEU A 57 11.27 -7.18 -0.40
N LEU A 58 11.40 -7.48 0.88
CA LEU A 58 11.18 -6.52 1.97
C LEU A 58 12.10 -5.30 1.82
N LEU A 59 13.39 -5.52 1.58
CA LEU A 59 14.34 -4.43 1.32
C LEU A 59 13.98 -3.63 0.07
N LEU A 60 13.58 -4.28 -1.02
CA LEU A 60 13.16 -3.60 -2.25
C LEU A 60 11.92 -2.73 -2.02
N PHE A 61 10.90 -3.24 -1.33
CA PHE A 61 9.71 -2.46 -0.95
C PHE A 61 10.08 -1.26 -0.07
N ASN A 62 11.04 -1.43 0.84
CA ASN A 62 11.52 -0.32 1.65
C ASN A 62 12.28 0.73 0.84
N LEU A 63 13.15 0.31 -0.07
CA LEU A 63 13.88 1.20 -0.96
C LEU A 63 12.93 1.96 -1.91
N LEU A 64 11.89 1.29 -2.41
CA LEU A 64 10.80 1.91 -3.15
C LEU A 64 10.10 2.99 -2.31
N ALA A 65 9.72 2.67 -1.07
CA ALA A 65 8.99 3.59 -0.20
C ALA A 65 9.84 4.81 0.19
N THR A 66 11.11 4.59 0.54
CA THR A 66 12.04 5.68 0.90
C THR A 66 12.39 6.60 -0.27
N ASN A 67 12.37 6.08 -1.49
CA ASN A 67 12.70 6.84 -2.71
C ASN A 67 11.46 7.22 -3.52
N TYR A 68 10.26 7.12 -2.96
CA TYR A 68 9.03 7.47 -3.64
C TYR A 68 9.03 8.96 -4.06
N GLY A 69 8.52 9.24 -5.25
CA GLY A 69 8.60 10.59 -5.84
C GLY A 69 9.93 10.91 -6.53
N SER A 70 10.84 9.94 -6.67
CA SER A 70 12.12 10.13 -7.35
C SER A 70 12.34 9.14 -8.50
N LYS A 71 13.29 9.45 -9.40
CA LYS A 71 13.68 8.51 -10.48
C LYS A 71 14.15 7.16 -9.93
N LYS A 72 14.80 7.15 -8.77
CA LYS A 72 15.23 5.91 -8.08
C LYS A 72 14.04 5.07 -7.64
N GLY A 73 12.97 5.70 -7.14
CA GLY A 73 11.73 5.00 -6.78
C GLY A 73 11.10 4.26 -7.96
N ILE A 74 11.12 4.85 -9.15
CA ILE A 74 10.68 4.18 -10.39
C ILE A 74 11.56 2.97 -10.70
N VAL A 75 12.88 3.10 -10.58
CA VAL A 75 13.81 1.97 -10.79
C VAL A 75 13.53 0.83 -9.82
N PHE A 76 13.37 1.11 -8.52
CA PHE A 76 13.03 0.08 -7.52
C PHE A 76 11.66 -0.56 -7.79
N SER A 77 10.69 0.21 -8.30
CA SER A 77 9.38 -0.32 -8.70
C SER A 77 9.50 -1.29 -9.88
N ILE A 78 10.32 -0.97 -10.89
CA ILE A 78 10.58 -1.86 -12.03
C ILE A 78 11.29 -3.13 -11.55
N LEU A 79 12.30 -3.01 -10.69
CA LEU A 79 12.99 -4.16 -10.10
C LEU A 79 12.01 -5.07 -9.33
N LEU A 80 11.08 -4.49 -8.57
CA LEU A 80 10.03 -5.26 -7.89
C LEU A 80 9.12 -5.99 -8.87
N LEU A 81 8.65 -5.33 -9.93
CA LEU A 81 7.82 -5.98 -10.96
C LEU A 81 8.53 -7.18 -11.60
N VAL A 82 9.83 -7.05 -11.87
CA VAL A 82 10.67 -8.14 -12.38
C VAL A 82 10.83 -9.25 -11.32
N ALA A 83 10.88 -8.91 -10.03
CA ALA A 83 11.01 -9.87 -8.94
C ALA A 83 9.70 -10.62 -8.63
N LEU A 84 8.52 -10.07 -8.96
CA LEU A 84 7.21 -10.66 -8.63
C LEU A 84 7.04 -12.13 -9.05
N PRO A 85 7.36 -12.54 -10.29
CA PRO A 85 7.14 -13.91 -10.74
C PRO A 85 7.99 -14.95 -9.99
N PHE A 86 9.04 -14.51 -9.30
CA PHE A 86 9.90 -15.39 -8.52
C PHE A 86 9.32 -15.68 -7.12
N SER A 87 8.31 -14.94 -6.66
CA SER A 87 7.65 -15.19 -5.39
C SER A 87 6.59 -16.30 -5.52
N LYS A 88 6.89 -17.47 -4.95
CA LYS A 88 5.97 -18.62 -4.96
C LYS A 88 4.77 -18.44 -4.02
N SER A 89 4.94 -17.67 -2.95
CA SER A 89 3.87 -17.40 -1.97
C SER A 89 3.37 -15.97 -2.11
N GLY A 90 2.09 -15.81 -2.43
CA GLY A 90 1.44 -14.51 -2.41
C GLY A 90 1.32 -13.92 -1.00
N ILE A 91 1.29 -14.77 0.04
CA ILE A 91 1.26 -14.34 1.46
C ILE A 91 2.57 -13.65 1.82
N LEU A 92 3.70 -14.32 1.61
CA LEU A 92 5.04 -13.77 1.88
C LEU A 92 5.30 -12.50 1.06
N LEU A 93 4.83 -12.45 -0.19
CA LEU A 93 4.90 -11.25 -1.01
C LEU A 93 4.13 -10.08 -0.38
N ALA A 94 2.90 -10.30 0.08
CA ALA A 94 2.10 -9.27 0.72
C ALA A 94 2.69 -8.82 2.05
N GLN A 95 3.19 -9.74 2.88
CA GLN A 95 3.89 -9.44 4.14
C GLN A 95 5.15 -8.59 3.89
N SER A 96 6.00 -8.98 2.94
CA SER A 96 7.21 -8.20 2.60
C SER A 96 6.85 -6.80 2.09
N GLY A 97 5.77 -6.66 1.31
CA GLY A 97 5.22 -5.38 0.88
C GLY A 97 4.76 -4.52 2.06
N PHE A 98 3.93 -5.08 2.95
CA PHE A 98 3.42 -4.38 4.12
C PHE A 98 4.55 -3.89 5.03
N LEU A 99 5.42 -4.82 5.47
CA LEU A 99 6.53 -4.51 6.41
C LEU A 99 7.60 -3.62 5.77
N GLY A 100 7.81 -3.74 4.45
CA GLY A 100 8.76 -2.90 3.72
C GLY A 100 8.29 -1.46 3.56
N ILE A 101 7.02 -1.25 3.20
CA ILE A 101 6.46 0.08 2.91
C ILE A 101 6.09 0.86 4.19
N MET A 102 5.47 0.17 5.17
CA MET A 102 4.86 0.79 6.36
C MET A 102 5.79 1.77 7.10
N PRO A 103 7.05 1.42 7.44
CA PRO A 103 7.89 2.28 8.28
C PRO A 103 8.23 3.62 7.63
N SER A 104 8.40 3.63 6.31
CA SER A 104 8.74 4.82 5.54
C SER A 104 7.53 5.72 5.32
N MET A 105 6.36 5.13 5.11
CA MET A 105 5.13 5.87 4.83
C MET A 105 4.53 6.50 6.09
N LEU A 106 4.59 5.83 7.25
CA LEU A 106 4.14 6.40 8.52
C LEU A 106 4.82 7.77 8.80
N LYS A 107 6.13 7.84 8.57
CA LYS A 107 6.91 9.07 8.76
C LYS A 107 6.56 10.18 7.78
N LEU A 108 6.21 9.83 6.54
CA LEU A 108 5.77 10.80 5.53
C LEU A 108 4.39 11.39 5.87
N ILE A 109 3.54 10.59 6.51
CA ILE A 109 2.15 10.94 6.80
C ILE A 109 2.00 11.68 8.13
N GLU A 110 2.82 11.37 9.15
CA GLU A 110 2.83 12.08 10.45
C GLU A 110 3.05 13.59 10.30
N ASN A 111 3.73 14.02 9.22
CA ASN A 111 3.97 15.43 8.92
C ASN A 111 2.83 16.14 8.16
N SER A 112 1.68 15.49 7.94
CA SER A 112 0.57 16.08 7.19
C SER A 112 -0.46 16.77 8.09
N GLU A 113 -0.86 18.00 7.75
CA GLU A 113 -1.86 18.77 8.50
C GLU A 113 -3.30 18.27 8.23
N ASN A 114 -4.06 17.98 9.29
CA ASN A 114 -5.48 17.63 9.20
C ASN A 114 -6.34 18.88 9.01
N LYS A 115 -6.60 19.27 7.76
CA LYS A 115 -7.56 20.34 7.44
C LYS A 115 -8.92 19.77 7.01
N LYS A 116 -10.00 20.44 7.42
CA LYS A 116 -11.38 20.08 7.03
C LYS A 116 -11.52 20.02 5.51
N GLU A 117 -12.00 18.88 5.05
CA GLU A 117 -12.03 18.49 3.65
C GLU A 117 -13.22 19.11 2.89
N ASN A 118 -13.05 19.30 1.59
CA ASN A 118 -14.16 19.68 0.72
C ASN A 118 -14.97 18.43 0.37
N LYS A 119 -16.24 18.38 0.82
CA LYS A 119 -17.18 17.29 0.55
C LYS A 119 -17.25 16.86 -0.91
N ARG A 120 -17.11 17.79 -1.88
CA ARG A 120 -17.13 17.44 -3.31
C ARG A 120 -15.88 16.66 -3.74
N LEU A 121 -14.73 17.01 -3.18
CA LEU A 121 -13.46 16.34 -3.47
C LEU A 121 -13.46 14.93 -2.86
N GLU A 122 -13.96 14.80 -1.64
CA GLU A 122 -14.13 13.52 -0.95
C GLU A 122 -15.02 12.56 -1.76
N ILE A 123 -16.22 13.00 -2.18
CA ILE A 123 -17.10 12.21 -3.05
C ILE A 123 -16.41 11.85 -4.37
N SER A 124 -15.72 12.79 -5.02
CA SER A 124 -15.08 12.52 -6.32
C SER A 124 -13.97 11.46 -6.22
N ARG A 125 -13.19 11.49 -5.15
CA ARG A 125 -12.14 10.49 -4.89
C ARG A 125 -12.76 9.13 -4.61
N ASP A 126 -13.77 9.09 -3.77
CA ASP A 126 -14.39 7.84 -3.34
C ASP A 126 -15.20 7.18 -4.47
N VAL A 127 -15.75 7.96 -5.41
CA VAL A 127 -16.34 7.43 -6.66
C VAL A 127 -15.28 6.77 -7.54
N VAL A 128 -14.12 7.40 -7.74
CA VAL A 128 -13.02 6.81 -8.53
C VAL A 128 -12.49 5.55 -7.85
N HIS A 129 -12.30 5.60 -6.53
CA HIS A 129 -11.91 4.46 -5.70
C HIS A 129 -12.90 3.29 -5.83
N LEU A 130 -14.21 3.56 -5.76
CA LEU A 130 -15.26 2.56 -5.92
C LEU A 130 -15.24 1.91 -7.31
N ILE A 131 -15.12 2.70 -8.39
CA ILE A 131 -15.11 2.17 -9.76
C ILE A 131 -13.88 1.28 -9.98
N ILE A 132 -12.69 1.75 -9.57
CA ILE A 132 -11.46 0.98 -9.66
C ILE A 132 -11.55 -0.27 -8.76
N GLY A 133 -12.10 -0.12 -7.56
CA GLY A 133 -12.29 -1.18 -6.58
C GLY A 133 -13.15 -2.31 -7.10
N ILE A 134 -14.31 -1.99 -7.70
CA ILE A 134 -15.19 -2.98 -8.35
C ILE A 134 -14.45 -3.72 -9.47
N ALA A 135 -13.69 -3.00 -10.31
CA ALA A 135 -12.91 -3.62 -11.37
C ALA A 135 -11.85 -4.59 -10.82
N ILE A 136 -11.11 -4.17 -9.78
CA ILE A 136 -10.09 -4.99 -9.12
C ILE A 136 -10.72 -6.24 -8.49
N ILE A 137 -11.82 -6.10 -7.75
CA ILE A 137 -12.49 -7.24 -7.10
C ILE A 137 -13.06 -8.20 -8.12
N SER A 138 -13.70 -7.68 -9.17
CA SER A 138 -14.27 -8.51 -10.24
C SER A 138 -13.18 -9.34 -10.91
N PHE A 139 -12.02 -8.74 -11.19
CA PHE A 139 -10.89 -9.45 -11.79
C PHE A 139 -10.21 -10.41 -10.79
N ALA A 140 -10.08 -10.01 -9.52
CA ALA A 140 -9.55 -10.85 -8.44
C ALA A 140 -10.41 -12.10 -8.21
N ALA A 141 -11.74 -12.01 -8.36
CA ALA A 141 -12.67 -13.12 -8.22
C ALA A 141 -12.51 -14.20 -9.31
N LEU A 142 -11.86 -13.87 -10.44
CA LEU A 142 -11.55 -14.83 -11.51
C LEU A 142 -10.25 -15.59 -11.28
N LEU A 143 -9.38 -15.10 -10.38
CA LEU A 143 -8.08 -15.70 -10.12
C LEU A 143 -8.15 -16.69 -8.94
N PRO A 144 -7.38 -17.80 -8.99
CA PRO A 144 -7.21 -18.69 -7.83
C PRO A 144 -6.58 -17.96 -6.64
N ASP A 145 -5.53 -17.16 -6.88
CA ASP A 145 -4.90 -16.29 -5.90
C ASP A 145 -4.74 -14.87 -6.47
N PRO A 146 -5.48 -13.86 -5.96
CA PRO A 146 -5.42 -12.50 -6.48
C PRO A 146 -4.24 -11.66 -5.97
N ARG A 147 -3.42 -12.18 -5.03
CA ARG A 147 -2.42 -11.37 -4.32
C ARG A 147 -1.36 -10.77 -5.23
N GLN A 148 -0.79 -11.58 -6.13
CA GLN A 148 0.27 -11.12 -7.03
C GLN A 148 -0.22 -9.99 -7.95
N LEU A 149 -1.45 -10.11 -8.47
CA LEU A 149 -2.10 -9.08 -9.25
C LEU A 149 -2.25 -7.78 -8.44
N ILE A 150 -2.80 -7.86 -7.22
CA ILE A 150 -3.04 -6.68 -6.39
C ILE A 150 -1.70 -6.01 -6.03
N VAL A 151 -0.67 -6.79 -5.69
CA VAL A 151 0.67 -6.26 -5.43
C VAL A 151 1.26 -5.59 -6.68
N ALA A 152 1.07 -6.17 -7.88
CA ALA A 152 1.49 -5.54 -9.13
C ALA A 152 0.78 -4.21 -9.38
N LEU A 153 -0.53 -4.12 -9.09
CA LEU A 153 -1.29 -2.87 -9.18
C LEU A 153 -0.81 -1.82 -8.16
N ILE A 154 -0.45 -2.24 -6.94
CA ILE A 154 0.16 -1.35 -5.95
C ILE A 154 1.48 -0.80 -6.48
N ILE A 155 2.37 -1.65 -7.00
CA ILE A 155 3.66 -1.21 -7.57
C ILE A 155 3.43 -0.28 -8.76
N MET A 156 2.44 -0.55 -9.61
CA MET A 156 2.04 0.34 -10.70
C MET A 156 1.59 1.71 -10.16
N GLY A 157 0.82 1.73 -9.07
CA GLY A 157 0.46 2.96 -8.36
C GLY A 157 1.68 3.76 -7.90
N PHE A 158 2.71 3.10 -7.34
CA PHE A 158 3.97 3.76 -6.96
C PHE A 158 4.74 4.34 -8.16
N ILE A 159 4.72 3.66 -9.32
CA ILE A 159 5.31 4.17 -10.57
C ILE A 159 4.57 5.42 -11.01
N LEU A 160 3.24 5.35 -11.12
CA LEU A 160 2.40 6.47 -11.55
C LEU A 160 2.53 7.66 -10.59
N GLY A 161 2.57 7.41 -9.29
CA GLY A 161 2.76 8.44 -8.28
C GLY A 161 4.12 9.11 -8.36
N SER A 162 5.19 8.31 -8.49
CA SER A 162 6.55 8.83 -8.66
C SER A 162 6.70 9.64 -9.96
N TYR A 163 6.15 9.13 -11.06
CA TYR A 163 6.12 9.84 -12.34
C TYR A 163 5.36 11.17 -12.24
N THR A 164 4.23 11.17 -11.54
CA THR A 164 3.39 12.36 -11.34
C THR A 164 4.12 13.47 -10.61
N ILE A 165 4.87 13.11 -9.57
CA ILE A 165 5.69 14.05 -8.79
C ILE A 165 6.83 14.65 -9.65
N ILE A 166 7.43 13.84 -10.53
CA ILE A 166 8.59 14.25 -11.36
C ILE A 166 8.18 15.06 -12.59
N SER A 167 7.20 14.58 -13.37
CA SER A 167 6.95 15.08 -14.73
C SER A 167 6.21 16.43 -14.79
N LYS A 168 5.36 16.74 -13.79
CA LYS A 168 4.54 17.97 -13.73
C LYS A 168 3.72 18.32 -15.01
N GLY A 169 3.55 17.39 -15.94
CA GLY A 169 2.72 17.51 -17.14
C GLY A 169 1.19 17.64 -16.91
N LYS A 170 0.41 17.45 -17.99
CA LYS A 170 -1.07 17.54 -17.94
C LYS A 170 -1.69 16.41 -17.11
N PHE A 171 -1.18 15.18 -17.27
CA PHE A 171 -1.65 14.01 -16.53
C PHE A 171 -1.42 14.14 -15.02
N SER A 172 -0.22 14.58 -14.62
CA SER A 172 0.07 14.89 -13.22
C SER A 172 -0.86 15.96 -12.66
N ARG A 173 -1.09 17.05 -13.40
CA ARG A 173 -2.03 18.11 -12.97
C ARG A 173 -3.46 17.60 -12.80
N MET A 174 -3.88 16.61 -13.59
CA MET A 174 -5.17 15.95 -13.40
C MET A 174 -5.21 15.15 -12.10
N LEU A 175 -4.18 14.35 -11.82
CA LEU A 175 -4.09 13.54 -10.60
C LEU A 175 -4.02 14.39 -9.33
N TYR A 176 -3.28 15.51 -9.35
CA TYR A 176 -3.24 16.46 -8.23
C TYR A 176 -4.61 17.06 -7.87
N LYS A 177 -5.62 17.01 -8.75
CA LYS A 177 -6.98 17.48 -8.42
C LYS A 177 -7.71 16.56 -7.44
N PHE A 178 -7.30 15.29 -7.33
CA PHE A 178 -7.87 14.32 -6.41
C PHE A 178 -7.16 14.30 -5.05
N GLU A 179 -6.03 14.99 -4.94
CA GLU A 179 -5.26 15.06 -3.70
C GLU A 179 -5.79 16.13 -2.76
N ARG A 180 -5.63 15.87 -1.46
CA ARG A 180 -5.94 16.85 -0.42
C ARG A 180 -4.88 17.96 -0.44
N LYS A 181 -5.28 19.17 -0.04
CA LYS A 181 -4.34 20.29 0.11
C LYS A 181 -3.41 20.00 1.29
N ASN A 182 -2.12 20.35 1.15
CA ASN A 182 -1.08 20.17 2.17
C ASN A 182 -0.84 18.73 2.63
N THR A 183 -1.27 17.72 1.86
CA THR A 183 -0.90 16.33 2.10
C THR A 183 0.19 15.88 1.14
N TYR A 184 0.96 14.89 1.58
CA TYR A 184 1.87 14.20 0.69
C TYR A 184 1.10 13.49 -0.43
N PHE A 185 1.59 13.63 -1.67
CA PHE A 185 0.89 13.14 -2.87
C PHE A 185 0.70 11.61 -2.82
N GLY A 186 -0.54 11.16 -2.98
CA GLY A 186 -0.89 9.74 -2.97
C GLY A 186 -1.04 9.16 -1.57
N SER A 187 -1.03 9.97 -0.51
CA SER A 187 -1.15 9.51 0.89
C SER A 187 -2.39 8.63 1.13
N GLY A 188 -3.54 8.98 0.56
CA GLY A 188 -4.75 8.16 0.64
C GLY A 188 -4.60 6.81 -0.05
N ALA A 189 -4.01 6.80 -1.26
CA ALA A 189 -3.75 5.56 -2.00
C ALA A 189 -2.71 4.66 -1.29
N ILE A 190 -1.73 5.25 -0.62
CA ILE A 190 -0.73 4.53 0.18
C ILE A 190 -1.39 3.85 1.38
N TRP A 191 -2.29 4.53 2.11
CA TRP A 191 -3.01 3.92 3.22
C TRP A 191 -3.87 2.74 2.79
N LEU A 192 -4.56 2.89 1.67
CA LEU A 192 -5.33 1.83 1.04
C LEU A 192 -4.42 0.66 0.66
N ALA A 193 -3.27 0.91 0.03
CA ALA A 193 -2.31 -0.11 -0.33
C ALA A 193 -1.79 -0.86 0.91
N LEU A 194 -1.47 -0.15 2.00
CA LEU A 194 -1.06 -0.74 3.27
C LEU A 194 -2.17 -1.60 3.89
N GLY A 195 -3.42 -1.14 3.88
CA GLY A 195 -4.57 -1.92 4.35
C GLY A 195 -4.78 -3.20 3.54
N ALA A 196 -4.67 -3.12 2.21
CA ALA A 196 -4.76 -4.28 1.33
C ALA A 196 -3.60 -5.26 1.53
N LEU A 197 -2.36 -4.77 1.66
CA LEU A 197 -1.18 -5.60 1.93
C LEU A 197 -1.26 -6.28 3.29
N LEU A 198 -1.78 -5.61 4.31
CA LEU A 198 -2.03 -6.19 5.62
C LEU A 198 -3.09 -7.31 5.53
N ALA A 199 -4.24 -7.03 4.91
CA ALA A 199 -5.29 -8.03 4.73
C ALA A 199 -4.76 -9.27 3.97
N MET A 200 -4.06 -9.04 2.85
CA MET A 200 -3.43 -10.13 2.10
C MET A 200 -2.38 -10.86 2.95
N GLY A 201 -1.49 -10.17 3.65
CA GLY A 201 -0.39 -10.80 4.38
C GLY A 201 -0.83 -11.74 5.51
N PHE A 202 -2.05 -11.62 6.03
CA PHE A 202 -2.49 -12.35 7.22
C PHE A 202 -3.80 -13.13 7.06
N ILE A 203 -4.52 -12.96 5.94
CA ILE A 203 -5.72 -13.75 5.64
C ILE A 203 -5.34 -14.89 4.71
N PHE A 204 -5.58 -16.13 5.14
CA PHE A 204 -5.28 -17.33 4.35
C PHE A 204 -6.47 -17.79 3.48
N SER A 205 -7.70 -17.51 3.91
CA SER A 205 -8.90 -17.87 3.16
C SER A 205 -9.15 -16.90 2.00
N ARG A 206 -9.23 -17.43 0.77
CA ARG A 206 -9.54 -16.65 -0.44
C ARG A 206 -10.86 -15.89 -0.32
N ASN A 207 -11.91 -16.55 0.14
CA ASN A 207 -13.24 -15.95 0.23
C ASN A 207 -13.26 -14.83 1.27
N PHE A 208 -12.57 -15.04 2.40
CA PHE A 208 -12.44 -14.01 3.43
C PHE A 208 -11.59 -12.83 2.94
N LEU A 209 -10.53 -13.09 2.17
CA LEU A 209 -9.73 -12.04 1.56
C LEU A 209 -10.56 -11.18 0.61
N ILE A 210 -11.36 -11.80 -0.27
CA ILE A 210 -12.23 -11.08 -1.20
C ILE A 210 -13.25 -10.23 -0.43
N ALA A 211 -13.84 -10.76 0.65
CA ALA A 211 -14.77 -10.00 1.50
C ALA A 211 -14.10 -8.78 2.15
N VAL A 212 -12.90 -8.93 2.69
CA VAL A 212 -12.15 -7.81 3.29
C VAL A 212 -11.73 -6.78 2.22
N LEU A 213 -11.34 -7.23 1.03
CA LEU A 213 -11.07 -6.31 -0.08
C LEU A 213 -12.35 -5.58 -0.51
N ALA A 214 -13.49 -6.24 -0.59
CA ALA A 214 -14.79 -5.60 -0.81
C ALA A 214 -15.09 -4.55 0.26
N ALA A 215 -14.78 -4.85 1.53
CA ALA A 215 -14.94 -3.91 2.62
C ALA A 215 -14.10 -2.63 2.46
N ILE A 216 -12.85 -2.77 1.97
CA ILE A 216 -11.93 -1.64 1.74
C ILE A 216 -12.28 -0.85 0.46
N PHE A 217 -12.60 -1.55 -0.63
CA PHE A 217 -12.75 -0.97 -1.96
C PHE A 217 -14.18 -0.54 -2.30
N ILE A 218 -15.18 -1.12 -1.64
CA ILE A 218 -16.60 -0.87 -1.90
C ILE A 218 -17.28 -0.31 -0.65
N GLY A 219 -17.12 -0.99 0.49
CA GLY A 219 -17.74 -0.59 1.75
C GLY A 219 -17.36 0.83 2.17
N ASP A 220 -16.06 1.11 2.26
CA ASP A 220 -15.53 2.42 2.68
C ASP A 220 -16.02 3.60 1.81
N PRO A 221 -15.88 3.58 0.46
CA PRO A 221 -16.39 4.67 -0.36
C PRO A 221 -17.92 4.80 -0.33
N LEU A 222 -18.67 3.69 -0.24
CA LEU A 222 -20.14 3.77 -0.11
C LEU A 222 -20.55 4.41 1.21
N ALA A 223 -19.87 4.08 2.31
CA ALA A 223 -20.11 4.68 3.61
C ALA A 223 -19.94 6.20 3.57
N THR A 224 -18.87 6.67 2.91
CA THR A 224 -18.61 8.10 2.76
C THR A 224 -19.60 8.78 1.81
N ILE A 225 -19.87 8.22 0.63
CA ILE A 225 -20.80 8.80 -0.34
C ILE A 225 -22.21 8.92 0.28
N VAL A 226 -22.69 7.86 0.94
CA VAL A 226 -24.00 7.87 1.60
C VAL A 226 -23.98 8.79 2.81
N GLY A 227 -22.93 8.75 3.62
CA GLY A 227 -22.82 9.60 4.81
C GLY A 227 -22.73 11.10 4.50
N VAL A 228 -22.11 11.48 3.39
CA VAL A 228 -22.03 12.88 2.95
C VAL A 228 -23.34 13.35 2.32
N LYS A 229 -24.02 12.51 1.52
CA LYS A 229 -25.26 12.87 0.82
C LYS A 229 -26.53 12.75 1.67
N PHE A 230 -26.63 11.69 2.46
CA PHE A 230 -27.85 11.29 3.18
C PHE A 230 -27.68 11.23 4.70
N GLY A 231 -26.47 11.45 5.22
CA GLY A 231 -26.18 11.38 6.65
C GLY A 231 -26.86 12.47 7.47
N LYS A 232 -28.06 12.18 7.98
CA LYS A 232 -28.85 13.05 8.87
C LYS A 232 -28.51 12.75 10.33
N HIS A 233 -28.33 11.49 10.69
CA HIS A 233 -28.11 11.05 12.06
C HIS A 233 -26.62 10.86 12.33
N ARG A 234 -26.05 11.71 13.19
CA ARG A 234 -24.63 11.60 13.57
C ARG A 234 -24.43 10.56 14.67
N ILE A 235 -23.29 9.88 14.60
CA ILE A 235 -22.93 8.92 15.64
C ILE A 235 -22.57 9.68 16.93
N PHE A 236 -23.08 9.21 18.07
CA PHE A 236 -22.96 9.91 19.36
C PHE A 236 -21.50 10.29 19.72
N TYR A 237 -20.55 9.38 19.48
CA TYR A 237 -19.13 9.60 19.79
C TYR A 237 -18.32 10.24 18.64
N ASN A 238 -18.87 10.34 17.42
CA ASN A 238 -18.18 10.94 16.29
C ASN A 238 -19.16 11.69 15.37
N ARG A 239 -19.14 13.03 15.46
CA ARG A 239 -20.03 13.90 14.69
C ARG A 239 -19.70 14.00 13.20
N GLU A 240 -18.54 13.52 12.77
CA GLU A 240 -18.17 13.46 11.35
C GLU A 240 -18.80 12.23 10.68
N LYS A 241 -19.01 11.16 11.44
CA LYS A 241 -19.66 9.93 10.95
C LYS A 241 -21.18 9.98 11.09
N SER A 242 -21.87 9.23 10.25
CA SER A 242 -23.32 9.13 10.24
C SER A 242 -23.78 7.68 10.30
N VAL A 243 -24.95 7.46 10.91
CA VAL A 243 -25.57 6.14 11.02
C VAL A 243 -25.91 5.60 9.63
N GLU A 244 -26.35 6.47 8.71
CA GLU A 244 -26.66 6.11 7.34
C GLU A 244 -25.42 5.63 6.58
N GLY A 245 -24.28 6.32 6.75
CA GLY A 245 -23.01 5.88 6.18
C GLY A 245 -22.55 4.53 6.73
N SER A 246 -22.62 4.34 8.05
CA SER A 246 -22.30 3.04 8.67
C SER A 246 -23.23 1.92 8.22
N SER A 247 -24.52 2.21 8.03
CA SER A 247 -25.49 1.24 7.51
C SER A 247 -25.16 0.86 6.06
N ALA A 248 -24.79 1.82 5.23
CA ALA A 248 -24.37 1.57 3.84
C ALA A 248 -23.13 0.67 3.77
N TYR A 249 -22.16 0.85 4.67
CA TYR A 249 -21.02 -0.06 4.79
C TYR A 249 -21.49 -1.50 5.09
N PHE A 250 -22.36 -1.66 6.08
CA PHE A 250 -22.82 -2.97 6.54
C PHE A 250 -23.62 -3.73 5.47
N PHE A 251 -24.43 -3.05 4.66
CA PHE A 251 -25.18 -3.71 3.58
C PHE A 251 -24.34 -4.00 2.34
N ALA A 252 -23.17 -3.37 2.19
CA ALA A 252 -22.33 -3.52 1.01
C ALA A 252 -21.35 -4.71 1.09
N VAL A 253 -21.06 -5.21 2.29
CA VAL A 253 -20.02 -6.21 2.60
C VAL A 253 -20.66 -7.47 3.14
#